data_AF-A0A261DCH0-F1
#
_entry.id   AF-A0A261DCH0-F1
#
_cell.length_a   1.000
_cell.length_b   1.000
_cell.length_c   1.000
_cell.angle_alpha   90.00
_cell.angle_beta   90.00
_cell.angle_gamma   90.00
#
_symmetry.space_group_name_H-M   'P 1'
#
loop_
_entity.id
_entity.type
_entity.pdbx_description
1 polymer ?
#
loop_
_entity_poly.entity_id
_entity_poly.type
_entity_poly.pdbx_seq_one_letter_code
_entity_poly.pdbx_strand_id
1 'polypeptide(L)'
;MKKVIKIGARRSTLALIQTGLVIDQIKIHYPQINYEIVPIVTSGDLIKDKNLYDIGGKALFLKEIEAALINEEIDLAVHSFKDVPCKLPSELMICAVLEREDARDVFVCLNYKSIEELPFASIVGTSSVRRKILIQRKRPDLQIVTFRGNVDSRIKKLMQGDVDATILAYSGLKRLGLFDEKYCHLIDIKEMLPSVGQGVIAVEIRKNDNKMQEICNKINHLETWELMKAGRAFLEYLDADCKTPIAAYSTYVYSNDLSIRDKVIHTEFMLANFDGSKIVFHSETSDSKDAKNSGIKAAKNMI
;
A
#
# COMPACT_ATOMS: atom_id res chain seq x y z
N MET A 1 3.53 19.45 26.82
CA MET A 1 2.99 18.64 25.69
C MET A 1 1.49 18.43 25.92
N LYS A 2 0.69 18.19 24.86
CA LYS A 2 -0.72 17.75 25.05
C LYS A 2 -0.71 16.49 25.91
N LYS A 3 -1.63 16.40 26.88
CA LYS A 3 -1.71 15.25 27.80
C LYS A 3 -2.18 13.97 27.10
N VAL A 4 -2.87 14.12 25.97
CA VAL A 4 -3.41 13.07 25.11
C VAL A 4 -3.15 13.45 23.64
N ILE A 5 -2.65 12.53 22.83
CA ILE A 5 -2.55 12.66 21.37
C ILE A 5 -3.72 11.90 20.74
N LYS A 6 -4.51 12.59 19.91
CA LYS A 6 -5.63 12.00 19.17
C LYS A 6 -5.15 11.45 17.83
N ILE A 7 -5.41 10.18 17.57
CA ILE A 7 -4.92 9.48 16.37
C ILE A 7 -6.10 9.02 15.52
N GLY A 8 -6.23 9.63 14.34
CA GLY A 8 -7.24 9.25 13.36
C GLY A 8 -6.88 7.95 12.64
N ALA A 9 -7.87 7.09 12.48
CA ALA A 9 -7.74 5.86 11.70
C ALA A 9 -9.08 5.44 11.12
N ARG A 10 -9.07 4.67 10.03
CA ARG A 10 -10.29 3.99 9.56
C ARG A 10 -10.78 2.99 10.62
N ARG A 11 -12.09 2.71 10.61
CA ARG A 11 -12.71 1.78 11.57
C ARG A 11 -12.38 0.30 11.34
N SER A 12 -11.78 -0.05 10.20
CA SER A 12 -11.45 -1.45 9.90
C SER A 12 -10.45 -2.03 10.92
N THR A 13 -10.57 -3.32 11.24
CA THR A 13 -9.68 -4.01 12.18
C THR A 13 -8.21 -3.85 11.80
N LEU A 14 -7.88 -3.94 10.50
CA LEU A 14 -6.52 -3.76 10.02
C LEU A 14 -6.00 -2.33 10.29
N ALA A 15 -6.83 -1.32 10.08
CA ALA A 15 -6.43 0.07 10.34
C ALA A 15 -6.19 0.31 11.84
N LEU A 16 -7.06 -0.21 12.72
CA LEU A 16 -6.87 -0.10 14.16
C LEU A 16 -5.59 -0.81 14.65
N ILE A 17 -5.26 -1.97 14.09
CA ILE A 17 -4.00 -2.68 14.37
C ILE A 17 -2.81 -1.85 13.91
N GLN A 18 -2.86 -1.28 12.69
CA GLN A 18 -1.79 -0.41 12.18
C GLN A 18 -1.58 0.82 13.07
N THR A 19 -2.66 1.41 13.57
CA THR A 19 -2.61 2.51 14.55
C THR A 19 -1.96 2.07 15.86
N GLY A 20 -2.28 0.87 16.35
CA GLY A 20 -1.61 0.28 17.51
C GLY A 20 -0.10 0.17 17.32
N LEU A 21 0.35 -0.31 16.14
CA LEU A 21 1.78 -0.40 15.82
C LEU A 21 2.48 0.97 15.84
N VAL A 22 1.81 2.02 15.34
CA VAL A 22 2.34 3.40 15.41
C VAL A 22 2.43 3.86 16.86
N ILE A 23 1.38 3.64 17.66
CA ILE A 23 1.37 3.98 19.09
C ILE A 23 2.52 3.29 19.84
N ASP A 24 2.74 2.00 19.58
CA ASP A 24 3.79 1.24 20.24
C ASP A 24 5.19 1.80 19.91
N GLN A 25 5.42 2.21 18.66
CA GLN A 25 6.68 2.89 18.28
C GLN A 25 6.82 4.25 18.98
N ILE A 26 5.74 5.03 19.10
CA ILE A 26 5.81 6.33 19.80
C ILE A 26 6.10 6.11 21.30
N LYS A 27 5.48 5.10 21.93
CA LYS A 27 5.64 4.80 23.37
C LYS A 27 7.08 4.46 23.76
N ILE A 28 7.86 3.87 22.86
CA ILE A 28 9.29 3.59 23.09
C ILE A 28 10.05 4.89 23.40
N HIS A 29 9.70 5.99 22.74
CA HIS A 29 10.36 7.29 22.89
C HIS A 29 9.64 8.24 23.85
N TYR A 30 8.33 8.07 24.02
CA TYR A 30 7.47 8.97 24.81
C TYR A 30 6.47 8.20 25.71
N PRO A 31 6.93 7.41 26.69
CA PRO A 31 6.08 6.52 27.49
C PRO A 31 5.03 7.24 28.34
N GLN A 32 5.25 8.52 28.64
CA GLN A 32 4.37 9.36 29.47
C GLN A 32 3.16 9.97 28.72
N ILE A 33 3.13 9.84 27.39
CA ILE A 33 2.04 10.40 26.57
C ILE A 33 0.88 9.41 26.56
N ASN A 34 -0.34 9.92 26.75
CA ASN A 34 -1.55 9.12 26.52
C ASN A 34 -2.02 9.27 25.08
N TYR A 35 -2.74 8.28 24.58
CA TYR A 35 -3.22 8.25 23.20
C TYR A 35 -4.70 7.92 23.18
N GLU A 36 -5.42 8.55 22.26
CA GLU A 36 -6.83 8.29 21.98
C GLU A 36 -6.94 7.94 20.49
N ILE A 37 -7.37 6.72 20.18
CA ILE A 37 -7.69 6.35 18.80
C ILE A 37 -9.07 6.90 18.50
N VAL A 38 -9.19 7.70 17.43
CA VAL A 38 -10.44 8.27 16.93
C VAL A 38 -10.80 7.54 15.64
N PRO A 39 -11.69 6.52 15.68
CA PRO A 39 -12.09 5.80 14.48
C PRO A 39 -13.00 6.68 13.63
N ILE A 40 -12.62 6.90 12.37
CA ILE A 40 -13.34 7.72 11.40
C ILE A 40 -13.96 6.79 10.36
N VAL A 41 -15.25 6.98 10.10
CA VAL A 41 -15.97 6.30 9.02
C VAL A 41 -15.79 7.11 7.75
N THR A 42 -15.19 6.50 6.73
CA THR A 42 -14.95 7.17 5.46
C THR A 42 -16.04 6.82 4.46
N SER A 43 -16.30 7.68 3.47
CA SER A 43 -17.27 7.38 2.41
C SER A 43 -16.97 6.05 1.71
N GLY A 44 -15.69 5.71 1.55
CA GLY A 44 -15.26 4.41 1.01
C GLY A 44 -15.66 3.19 1.85
N ASP A 45 -15.92 3.33 3.15
CA ASP A 45 -16.39 2.24 4.02
C ASP A 45 -17.91 1.99 3.87
N LEU A 46 -18.67 3.04 3.52
CA LEU A 46 -20.13 2.99 3.36
C LEU A 46 -20.55 2.46 1.99
N ILE A 47 -19.74 2.71 0.96
CA ILE A 47 -20.05 2.34 -0.43
C ILE A 47 -19.59 0.89 -0.71
N LYS A 48 -20.48 -0.07 -0.51
CA LYS A 48 -20.22 -1.49 -0.82
C LYS A 48 -20.67 -1.91 -2.23
N ASP A 49 -21.73 -1.29 -2.75
CA ASP A 49 -22.48 -1.80 -3.93
C ASP A 49 -22.36 -0.94 -5.20
N LYS A 50 -21.58 0.15 -5.18
CA LYS A 50 -21.31 0.96 -6.38
C LYS A 50 -19.83 0.92 -6.74
N ASN A 51 -19.52 1.08 -8.03
CA ASN A 51 -18.14 1.19 -8.46
C ASN A 51 -17.52 2.49 -7.87
N LEU A 52 -16.51 2.38 -6.99
CA LEU A 52 -15.68 3.50 -6.48
C LEU A 52 -15.18 4.44 -7.59
N TYR A 53 -15.13 3.93 -8.83
CA TYR A 53 -14.84 4.63 -10.06
C TYR A 53 -15.73 5.87 -10.30
N ASP A 54 -17.02 5.78 -9.97
CA ASP A 54 -18.01 6.82 -10.25
C ASP A 54 -18.00 7.98 -9.24
N ILE A 55 -17.31 7.82 -8.09
CA ILE A 55 -17.59 8.64 -6.90
C ILE A 55 -16.34 9.38 -6.35
N GLY A 56 -15.11 8.99 -6.71
CA GLY A 56 -13.92 9.78 -6.30
C GLY A 56 -12.58 9.07 -6.03
N GLY A 57 -12.42 7.76 -6.28
CA GLY A 57 -11.12 7.08 -6.20
C GLY A 57 -10.50 6.95 -4.79
N LYS A 58 -9.16 6.94 -4.66
CA LYS A 58 -8.41 6.78 -3.39
C LYS A 58 -8.78 7.83 -2.34
N ALA A 59 -9.13 9.05 -2.78
CA ALA A 59 -9.51 10.14 -1.90
C ALA A 59 -10.72 9.79 -1.01
N LEU A 60 -11.57 8.83 -1.40
CA LEU A 60 -12.75 8.42 -0.61
C LEU A 60 -12.43 7.70 0.70
N PHE A 61 -11.18 7.25 0.89
CA PHE A 61 -10.74 6.62 2.14
C PHE A 61 -9.92 7.54 3.04
N LEU A 62 -9.63 8.75 2.57
CA LEU A 62 -8.79 9.72 3.27
C LEU A 62 -9.52 11.02 3.56
N LYS A 63 -10.45 11.44 2.71
CA LYS A 63 -11.10 12.75 2.78
C LYS A 63 -11.62 13.11 4.18
N GLU A 64 -12.33 12.21 4.85
CA GLU A 64 -12.86 12.47 6.19
C GLU A 64 -11.76 12.53 7.26
N ILE A 65 -10.68 11.77 7.07
CA ILE A 65 -9.53 11.76 7.99
C ILE A 65 -8.69 13.04 7.79
N GLU A 66 -8.43 13.43 6.55
CA GLU A 66 -7.75 14.67 6.18
C GLU A 66 -8.55 15.89 6.69
N ALA A 67 -9.87 15.88 6.57
CA ALA A 67 -10.74 16.93 7.13
C ALA A 67 -10.60 17.02 8.66
N ALA A 68 -10.59 15.88 9.36
CA ALA A 68 -10.38 15.84 10.81
C ALA A 68 -8.99 16.34 11.22
N LEU A 69 -7.95 16.08 10.41
CA LEU A 69 -6.61 16.64 10.62
C LEU A 69 -6.62 18.17 10.46
N ILE A 70 -7.24 18.68 9.39
CA ILE A 70 -7.30 20.12 9.10
C ILE A 70 -8.11 20.86 10.18
N ASN A 71 -9.22 20.27 10.63
CA ASN A 71 -10.08 20.84 11.69
C ASN A 71 -9.52 20.66 13.11
N GLU A 72 -8.31 20.11 13.27
CA GLU A 72 -7.68 19.83 14.56
C GLU A 72 -8.47 18.89 15.48
N GLU A 73 -9.38 18.08 14.92
CA GLU A 73 -10.13 17.06 15.64
C GLU A 73 -9.24 15.87 16.05
N ILE A 74 -8.21 15.61 15.24
CA ILE A 74 -7.13 14.64 15.47
C ILE A 74 -5.75 15.29 15.29
N ASP A 75 -4.72 14.73 15.91
CA ASP A 75 -3.35 15.25 15.87
C ASP A 75 -2.50 14.63 14.76
N LEU A 76 -2.67 13.33 14.53
CA LEU A 76 -2.03 12.58 13.44
C LEU A 76 -3.01 11.53 12.90
N ALA A 77 -2.79 11.07 11.67
CA ALA A 77 -3.54 9.99 11.07
C ALA A 77 -2.64 8.84 10.60
N VAL A 78 -3.18 7.62 10.63
CA VAL A 78 -2.44 6.41 10.26
C VAL A 78 -3.08 5.74 9.04
N HIS A 79 -2.26 5.46 8.03
CA HIS A 79 -2.70 4.90 6.75
C HIS A 79 -1.84 3.71 6.31
N SER A 80 -2.42 2.83 5.51
CA SER A 80 -1.62 1.97 4.64
C SER A 80 -1.05 2.83 3.51
N PHE A 81 0.27 2.88 3.33
CA PHE A 81 0.93 3.82 2.43
C PHE A 81 0.46 3.69 0.98
N LYS A 82 0.17 2.47 0.53
CA LYS A 82 -0.36 2.21 -0.83
C LYS A 82 -1.70 2.91 -1.11
N ASP A 83 -2.46 3.24 -0.07
CA ASP A 83 -3.76 3.92 -0.19
C ASP A 83 -3.62 5.44 -0.18
N VAL A 84 -2.46 5.97 0.24
CA VAL A 84 -2.14 7.40 0.26
C VAL A 84 -1.89 7.91 -1.16
N PRO A 85 -2.57 8.98 -1.62
CA PRO A 85 -2.33 9.58 -2.92
C PRO A 85 -0.96 10.27 -2.99
N CYS A 86 -0.48 10.53 -4.21
CA CYS A 86 0.77 11.27 -4.39
C CYS A 86 0.63 12.74 -3.99
N LYS A 87 -0.49 13.36 -4.38
CA LYS A 87 -0.87 14.73 -4.03
C LYS A 87 -1.71 14.70 -2.76
N LEU A 88 -1.25 15.40 -1.73
CA LEU A 88 -1.98 15.64 -0.49
C LEU A 88 -2.50 17.08 -0.47
N PRO A 89 -3.49 17.41 0.38
CA PRO A 89 -3.81 18.79 0.69
C PRO A 89 -2.57 19.60 1.07
N SER A 90 -2.57 20.89 0.75
CA SER A 90 -1.40 21.76 0.92
C SER A 90 -0.96 21.91 2.38
N GLU A 91 -1.90 21.65 3.30
CA GLU A 91 -1.81 21.76 4.74
C GLU A 91 -1.24 20.48 5.39
N LEU A 92 -1.25 19.36 4.67
CA LEU A 92 -0.93 18.03 5.21
C LEU A 92 0.35 17.45 4.60
N MET A 93 1.00 16.55 5.34
CA MET A 93 2.16 15.81 4.88
C MET A 93 2.25 14.43 5.51
N ILE A 94 2.75 13.44 4.77
CA ILE A 94 3.29 12.24 5.42
C ILE A 94 4.60 12.64 6.10
N CYS A 95 4.67 12.46 7.41
CA CYS A 95 5.82 12.83 8.22
C CYS A 95 6.65 11.64 8.69
N ALA A 96 6.07 10.44 8.75
CA ALA A 96 6.81 9.23 9.07
C ALA A 96 6.26 8.02 8.33
N VAL A 97 7.12 7.04 8.14
CA VAL A 97 6.74 5.67 7.79
C VAL A 97 7.37 4.70 8.77
N LEU A 98 6.68 3.60 9.06
CA LEU A 98 7.29 2.49 9.80
C LEU A 98 8.09 1.59 8.85
N GLU A 99 8.90 0.70 9.43
CA GLU A 99 9.61 -0.33 8.68
C GLU A 99 8.67 -1.12 7.76
N ARG A 100 9.09 -1.33 6.52
CA ARG A 100 8.30 -2.04 5.51
C ARG A 100 8.19 -3.52 5.84
N GLU A 101 6.98 -3.98 6.10
CA GLU A 101 6.66 -5.40 6.13
C GLU A 101 6.71 -6.00 4.71
N ASP A 102 6.86 -7.33 4.60
CA ASP A 102 6.94 -7.99 3.30
C ASP A 102 5.79 -7.56 2.34
N ALA A 103 6.24 -7.05 1.19
CA ALA A 103 5.41 -6.40 0.19
C ALA A 103 4.80 -7.39 -0.81
N ARG A 104 5.08 -8.69 -0.71
CA ARG A 104 4.53 -9.71 -1.62
C ARG A 104 3.01 -9.81 -1.55
N ASP A 105 2.44 -10.20 -2.68
CA ASP A 105 1.07 -10.66 -2.75
C ASP A 105 0.99 -12.14 -2.36
N VAL A 106 -0.17 -12.55 -1.86
CA VAL A 106 -0.48 -13.91 -1.41
C VAL A 106 -1.64 -14.40 -2.24
N PHE A 107 -1.44 -15.55 -2.89
CA PHE A 107 -2.49 -16.36 -3.47
C PHE A 107 -3.23 -17.07 -2.33
N VAL A 108 -4.54 -16.84 -2.23
CA VAL A 108 -5.38 -17.45 -1.19
C VAL A 108 -6.42 -18.35 -1.88
N CYS A 109 -6.31 -19.66 -1.65
CA CYS A 109 -7.17 -20.68 -2.26
C CYS A 109 -7.22 -21.92 -1.38
N LEU A 110 -8.39 -22.54 -1.27
CA LEU A 110 -8.58 -23.73 -0.43
C LEU A 110 -8.04 -25.02 -1.04
N ASN A 111 -8.04 -25.10 -2.38
CA ASN A 111 -7.86 -26.36 -3.09
C ASN A 111 -6.55 -26.44 -3.89
N TYR A 112 -5.90 -25.30 -4.14
CA TYR A 112 -4.74 -25.18 -5.03
C TYR A 112 -3.68 -24.27 -4.40
N LYS A 113 -2.42 -24.44 -4.80
CA LYS A 113 -1.29 -23.72 -4.20
C LYS A 113 -0.76 -22.57 -5.04
N SER A 114 -1.18 -22.48 -6.30
CA SER A 114 -0.72 -21.46 -7.24
C SER A 114 -1.81 -21.07 -8.23
N ILE A 115 -1.60 -19.94 -8.92
CA ILE A 115 -2.50 -19.47 -9.98
C ILE A 115 -2.51 -20.47 -11.15
N GLU A 116 -1.40 -21.16 -11.39
CA GLU A 116 -1.23 -22.14 -12.46
C GLU A 116 -2.02 -23.43 -12.24
N GLU A 117 -2.18 -23.83 -10.97
CA GLU A 117 -2.93 -25.03 -10.60
C GLU A 117 -4.45 -24.85 -10.72
N LEU A 118 -4.95 -23.62 -10.84
CA LEU A 118 -6.38 -23.35 -10.97
C LEU A 118 -6.96 -24.03 -12.21
N PRO A 119 -8.12 -24.72 -12.10
CA PRO A 119 -8.87 -25.25 -13.23
C PRO A 119 -9.18 -24.21 -14.29
N PHE A 120 -9.45 -24.68 -15.50
CA PHE A 120 -9.88 -23.82 -16.60
C PHE A 120 -11.10 -22.97 -16.20
N ALA A 121 -11.04 -21.67 -16.51
CA ALA A 121 -12.12 -20.72 -16.22
C ALA A 121 -12.49 -20.54 -14.73
N SER A 122 -11.59 -20.89 -13.80
CA SER A 122 -11.79 -20.60 -12.37
C SER A 122 -11.98 -19.10 -12.11
N ILE A 123 -12.74 -18.78 -11.06
CA ILE A 123 -13.13 -17.43 -10.66
C ILE A 123 -12.13 -16.89 -9.63
N VAL A 124 -11.39 -15.84 -10.00
CA VAL A 124 -10.44 -15.17 -9.09
C VAL A 124 -10.97 -13.80 -8.69
N GLY A 125 -11.15 -13.60 -7.38
CA GLY A 125 -11.62 -12.34 -6.81
C GLY A 125 -10.50 -11.32 -6.62
N THR A 126 -10.52 -10.20 -7.36
CA THR A 126 -9.68 -9.03 -7.08
C THR A 126 -10.28 -7.75 -7.67
N SER A 127 -10.20 -6.64 -6.93
CA SER A 127 -10.52 -5.29 -7.44
C SER A 127 -9.29 -4.50 -7.88
N SER A 128 -8.09 -5.08 -7.82
CA SER A 128 -6.86 -4.43 -8.28
C SER A 128 -6.65 -4.66 -9.77
N VAL A 129 -6.62 -3.59 -10.56
CA VAL A 129 -6.35 -3.65 -12.01
C VAL A 129 -4.95 -4.21 -12.27
N ARG A 130 -3.95 -3.81 -11.46
CA ARG A 130 -2.59 -4.38 -11.48
C ARG A 130 -2.61 -5.91 -11.37
N ARG A 131 -3.24 -6.45 -10.32
CA ARG A 131 -3.30 -7.90 -10.10
C ARG A 131 -4.08 -8.60 -11.22
N LYS A 132 -5.21 -8.03 -11.64
CA LYS A 132 -6.01 -8.55 -12.76
C LYS A 132 -5.16 -8.74 -14.02
N ILE A 133 -4.44 -7.70 -14.44
CA ILE A 133 -3.62 -7.74 -15.66
C ILE A 133 -2.48 -8.76 -15.54
N LEU A 134 -1.81 -8.82 -14.38
CA LEU A 134 -0.72 -9.77 -14.18
C LEU A 134 -1.22 -11.23 -14.17
N ILE A 135 -2.38 -11.49 -13.57
CA ILE A 135 -3.03 -12.82 -13.61
C ILE A 135 -3.40 -13.16 -15.06
N GLN A 136 -4.12 -12.27 -15.75
CA GLN A 136 -4.63 -12.54 -17.10
C GLN A 136 -3.52 -12.66 -18.15
N ARG A 137 -2.36 -12.01 -17.93
CA ARG A 137 -1.15 -12.22 -18.76
C ARG A 137 -0.66 -13.67 -18.70
N LYS A 138 -0.75 -14.32 -17.52
CA LYS A 138 -0.27 -15.68 -17.28
C LYS A 138 -1.34 -16.74 -17.60
N ARG A 139 -2.58 -16.44 -17.26
CA ARG A 139 -3.75 -17.32 -17.36
C ARG A 139 -4.95 -16.55 -17.92
N PRO A 140 -5.01 -16.33 -19.25
CA PRO A 140 -6.07 -15.53 -19.89
C PRO A 140 -7.46 -16.19 -19.81
N ASP A 141 -7.51 -17.49 -19.50
CA ASP A 141 -8.75 -18.25 -19.33
C ASP A 141 -9.47 -17.96 -18.00
N LEU A 142 -8.79 -17.46 -16.97
CA LEU A 142 -9.37 -17.24 -15.65
C LEU A 142 -10.38 -16.07 -15.65
N GLN A 143 -11.47 -16.25 -14.91
CA GLN A 143 -12.51 -15.24 -14.76
C GLN A 143 -12.18 -14.32 -13.58
N ILE A 144 -11.83 -13.06 -13.87
CA ILE A 144 -11.50 -12.09 -12.82
C ILE A 144 -12.73 -11.28 -12.42
N VAL A 145 -13.18 -11.42 -11.18
CA VAL A 145 -14.37 -10.72 -10.66
C VAL A 145 -13.99 -9.66 -9.63
N THR A 146 -14.77 -8.58 -9.59
CA THR A 146 -14.59 -7.51 -8.61
C THR A 146 -14.85 -8.05 -7.21
N PHE A 147 -13.84 -7.98 -6.34
CA PHE A 147 -13.91 -8.54 -4.99
C PHE A 147 -13.58 -7.51 -3.92
N ARG A 148 -14.64 -7.02 -3.27
CA ARG A 148 -14.58 -5.91 -2.30
C ARG A 148 -14.93 -6.33 -0.88
N GLY A 149 -14.55 -5.46 0.05
CA GLY A 149 -14.64 -5.63 1.49
C GLY A 149 -13.27 -5.47 2.15
N ASN A 150 -13.26 -5.44 3.48
CA ASN A 150 -12.06 -5.58 4.29
C ASN A 150 -11.47 -6.99 4.14
N VAL A 151 -10.21 -7.17 4.52
CA VAL A 151 -9.48 -8.44 4.36
C VAL A 151 -10.23 -9.62 4.98
N ASP A 152 -10.72 -9.47 6.22
CA ASP A 152 -11.50 -10.48 6.93
C ASP A 152 -12.79 -10.86 6.20
N SER A 153 -13.51 -9.87 5.65
CA SER A 153 -14.74 -10.14 4.89
C SER A 153 -14.46 -10.84 3.56
N ARG A 154 -13.31 -10.57 2.92
CA ARG A 154 -12.88 -11.24 1.69
C ARG A 154 -12.48 -12.68 1.95
N ILE A 155 -11.79 -12.95 3.04
CA ILE A 155 -11.50 -14.33 3.46
C ILE A 155 -12.81 -15.08 3.72
N LYS A 156 -13.78 -14.49 4.43
CA LYS A 156 -15.09 -15.13 4.65
C LYS A 156 -15.81 -15.47 3.34
N LYS A 157 -15.85 -14.55 2.38
CA LYS A 157 -16.44 -14.78 1.05
C LYS A 157 -15.74 -15.91 0.28
N LEU A 158 -14.41 -15.95 0.32
CA LEU A 158 -13.64 -17.06 -0.26
C LEU A 158 -14.04 -18.39 0.40
N MET A 159 -14.11 -18.44 1.73
CA MET A 159 -14.48 -19.64 2.49
C MET A 159 -15.92 -20.11 2.22
N GLN A 160 -16.79 -19.19 1.80
CA GLN A 160 -18.18 -19.47 1.42
C GLN A 160 -18.30 -19.95 -0.04
N GLY A 161 -17.22 -19.91 -0.82
CA GLY A 161 -17.22 -20.32 -2.22
C GLY A 161 -17.67 -19.23 -3.20
N ASP A 162 -17.69 -17.95 -2.81
CA ASP A 162 -18.04 -16.83 -3.71
C ASP A 162 -17.05 -16.72 -4.89
N VAL A 163 -15.80 -17.14 -4.69
CA VAL A 163 -14.71 -17.18 -5.66
C VAL A 163 -13.84 -18.41 -5.38
N ASP A 164 -13.14 -18.93 -6.39
CA ASP A 164 -12.22 -20.08 -6.22
C ASP A 164 -10.90 -19.67 -5.57
N ALA A 165 -10.45 -18.44 -5.83
CA ALA A 165 -9.26 -17.86 -5.21
C ALA A 165 -9.35 -16.35 -5.08
N THR A 166 -8.53 -15.76 -4.22
CA THR A 166 -8.31 -14.31 -4.17
C THR A 166 -6.84 -13.98 -3.96
N ILE A 167 -6.43 -12.76 -4.31
CA ILE A 167 -5.08 -12.26 -4.07
C ILE A 167 -5.13 -11.14 -3.04
N LEU A 168 -4.37 -11.28 -1.96
CA LEU A 168 -4.28 -10.32 -0.86
C LEU A 168 -2.83 -9.92 -0.58
N ALA A 169 -2.60 -8.81 0.11
CA ALA A 169 -1.24 -8.42 0.49
C ALA A 169 -0.81 -9.22 1.73
N TYR A 170 0.41 -9.77 1.71
CA TYR A 170 0.94 -10.54 2.84
C TYR A 170 0.90 -9.75 4.15
N SER A 171 1.42 -8.51 4.13
CA SER A 171 1.40 -7.60 5.27
C SER A 171 0.01 -7.40 5.90
N GLY A 172 -1.06 -7.40 5.10
CA GLY A 172 -2.43 -7.32 5.60
C GLY A 172 -2.88 -8.58 6.33
N LEU A 173 -2.59 -9.76 5.75
CA LEU A 173 -2.90 -11.05 6.35
C LEU A 173 -2.11 -11.29 7.63
N LYS A 174 -0.80 -11.01 7.63
CA LYS A 174 0.08 -11.16 8.79
C LYS A 174 -0.39 -10.30 9.97
N ARG A 175 -0.66 -9.01 9.74
CA ARG A 175 -1.13 -8.08 10.78
C ARG A 175 -2.45 -8.50 11.40
N LEU A 176 -3.33 -9.14 10.63
CA LEU A 176 -4.61 -9.64 11.10
C LEU A 176 -4.54 -11.06 11.71
N GLY A 177 -3.39 -11.73 11.66
CA GLY A 177 -3.28 -13.14 12.06
C GLY A 177 -4.08 -14.09 11.16
N LEU A 178 -4.27 -13.73 9.88
CA LEU A 178 -5.08 -14.49 8.90
C LEU A 178 -4.22 -15.24 7.85
N PHE A 179 -2.90 -15.22 8.00
CA PHE A 179 -2.02 -16.01 7.14
C PHE A 179 -1.97 -17.46 7.65
N ASP A 180 -2.40 -18.41 6.82
CA ASP A 180 -2.37 -19.85 7.12
C ASP A 180 -1.77 -20.58 5.91
N GLU A 181 -0.63 -21.25 6.11
CA GLU A 181 0.13 -21.93 5.05
C GLU A 181 -0.66 -23.04 4.34
N LYS A 182 -1.79 -23.50 4.91
CA LYS A 182 -2.68 -24.47 4.26
C LYS A 182 -3.34 -23.92 3.00
N TYR A 183 -3.64 -22.63 2.97
CA TYR A 183 -4.38 -21.99 1.88
C TYR A 183 -3.82 -20.63 1.46
N CYS A 184 -2.75 -20.13 2.09
CA CYS A 184 -2.05 -18.90 1.75
C CYS A 184 -0.65 -19.20 1.20
N HIS A 185 -0.42 -18.83 -0.07
CA HIS A 185 0.84 -19.06 -0.76
C HIS A 185 1.43 -17.73 -1.26
N LEU A 186 2.68 -17.45 -0.89
CA LEU A 186 3.36 -16.23 -1.30
C LEU A 186 3.66 -16.28 -2.80
N ILE A 187 3.36 -15.18 -3.50
CA ILE A 187 3.69 -15.00 -4.92
C ILE A 187 5.03 -14.25 -5.01
N ASP A 188 5.93 -14.73 -5.87
CA ASP A 188 7.21 -14.07 -6.11
C ASP A 188 6.99 -12.65 -6.65
N ILE A 189 7.87 -11.73 -6.26
CA ILE A 189 7.82 -10.32 -6.68
C ILE A 189 7.94 -10.18 -8.20
N LYS A 190 8.70 -11.06 -8.85
CA LYS A 190 8.86 -11.09 -10.31
C LYS A 190 7.58 -11.51 -11.03
N GLU A 191 6.75 -12.33 -10.38
CA GLU A 191 5.46 -12.73 -10.93
C GLU A 191 4.36 -11.71 -10.66
N MET A 192 4.42 -11.06 -9.50
CA MET A 192 3.41 -10.11 -9.04
C MET A 192 4.05 -8.88 -8.41
N LEU A 193 4.57 -7.99 -9.26
CA LEU A 193 5.25 -6.78 -8.81
C LEU A 193 4.34 -5.96 -7.86
N PRO A 194 4.75 -5.67 -6.61
CA PRO A 194 3.92 -4.99 -5.63
C PRO A 194 3.47 -3.58 -6.03
N SER A 195 2.30 -3.16 -5.55
CA SER A 195 1.90 -1.75 -5.65
C SER A 195 2.83 -0.88 -4.82
N VAL A 196 3.04 0.36 -5.26
CA VAL A 196 3.83 1.35 -4.52
C VAL A 196 3.36 1.46 -3.07
N GLY A 197 4.28 1.31 -2.13
CA GLY A 197 3.96 1.38 -0.70
C GLY A 197 3.27 0.18 -0.09
N GLN A 198 3.14 -0.95 -0.80
CA GLN A 198 2.62 -2.17 -0.20
C GLN A 198 3.52 -2.61 0.96
N GLY A 199 2.92 -2.94 2.11
CA GLY A 199 3.64 -3.30 3.33
C GLY A 199 3.99 -2.12 4.25
N VAL A 200 3.91 -0.88 3.79
CA VAL A 200 4.31 0.31 4.57
C VAL A 200 3.11 0.94 5.30
N ILE A 201 3.31 1.34 6.55
CA ILE A 201 2.37 2.18 7.32
C ILE A 201 2.88 3.62 7.26
N ALA A 202 1.99 4.55 6.96
CA ALA A 202 2.27 5.98 6.85
C ALA A 202 1.61 6.74 8.01
N VAL A 203 2.29 7.78 8.49
CA VAL A 203 1.75 8.75 9.45
C VAL A 203 1.62 10.10 8.77
N GLU A 204 0.38 10.60 8.71
CA GLU A 204 0.04 11.91 8.15
C GLU A 204 -0.24 12.92 9.27
N ILE A 205 0.25 14.15 9.10
CA ILE A 205 0.09 15.26 10.06
C ILE A 205 -0.15 16.58 9.32
N ARG A 206 -0.52 17.62 10.07
CA ARG A 206 -0.46 19.00 9.59
C ARG A 206 0.98 19.49 9.46
N LYS A 207 1.32 20.18 8.37
CA LYS A 207 2.66 20.73 8.08
C LYS A 207 3.16 21.75 9.10
N ASN A 208 2.26 22.46 9.78
CA ASN A 208 2.63 23.46 10.79
C ASN A 208 2.68 22.91 12.23
N ASP A 209 2.44 21.60 12.42
CA ASP A 209 2.47 20.97 13.74
C ASP A 209 3.87 20.47 14.09
N ASN A 210 4.71 21.39 14.58
CA ASN A 210 6.09 21.09 14.97
C ASN A 210 6.20 20.00 16.05
N LYS A 211 5.18 19.86 16.92
CA LYS A 211 5.18 18.83 17.98
C LYS A 211 4.97 17.45 17.39
N MET A 212 4.03 17.32 16.45
CA MET A 212 3.82 16.04 15.76
C MET A 212 5.01 15.70 14.85
N GLN A 213 5.65 16.68 14.22
CA GLN A 213 6.90 16.46 13.48
C GLN A 213 8.01 15.89 14.37
N GLU A 214 8.21 16.44 15.57
CA GLU A 214 9.22 15.94 16.50
C GLU A 214 8.98 14.45 16.85
N ILE A 215 7.74 14.08 17.13
CA ILE A 215 7.35 12.70 17.41
C ILE A 215 7.55 11.81 16.19
N CYS A 216 7.08 12.24 15.01
CA CYS A 216 7.20 11.50 13.76
C CYS A 216 8.67 11.24 13.41
N ASN A 217 9.56 12.21 13.63
CA ASN A 217 11.00 12.05 13.40
C ASN A 217 11.63 10.93 14.24
N LYS A 218 11.07 10.59 15.40
CA LYS A 218 11.57 9.49 16.24
C LYS A 218 11.17 8.11 15.73
N ILE A 219 9.98 8.00 15.13
CA ILE A 219 9.44 6.71 14.67
C ILE A 219 9.68 6.45 13.18
N ASN A 220 10.17 7.44 12.44
CA ASN A 220 10.37 7.32 11.01
C ASN A 220 11.51 6.35 10.69
N HIS A 221 11.18 5.31 9.93
CA HIS A 221 12.16 4.38 9.39
C HIS A 221 12.74 4.95 8.08
N LEU A 222 13.92 5.59 8.18
CA LEU A 222 14.54 6.32 7.07
C LEU A 222 14.79 5.42 5.85
N GLU A 223 15.28 4.20 6.05
CA GLU A 223 15.53 3.26 4.93
C GLU A 223 14.23 2.97 4.15
N THR A 224 13.11 2.73 4.84
CA THR A 224 11.82 2.54 4.16
C THR A 224 11.34 3.82 3.48
N TRP A 225 11.51 4.98 4.11
CA TRP A 225 11.15 6.26 3.51
C TRP A 225 11.85 6.50 2.18
N GLU A 226 13.16 6.23 2.13
CA GLU A 226 13.96 6.37 0.91
C GLU A 226 13.50 5.44 -0.20
N LEU A 227 13.21 4.17 0.13
CA LEU A 227 12.66 3.20 -0.83
C LEU A 227 11.30 3.63 -1.41
N MET A 228 10.53 4.47 -0.73
CA MET A 228 9.24 4.94 -1.27
C MET A 228 9.36 6.07 -2.29
N LYS A 229 10.50 6.79 -2.32
CA LYS A 229 10.67 8.02 -3.12
C LYS A 229 10.50 7.75 -4.62
N ALA A 230 11.15 6.72 -5.15
CA ALA A 230 11.12 6.41 -6.59
C ALA A 230 9.71 6.04 -7.05
N GLY A 231 9.06 5.10 -6.35
CA GLY A 231 7.69 4.71 -6.66
C GLY A 231 6.69 5.86 -6.56
N ARG A 232 6.80 6.74 -5.54
CA ARG A 232 5.92 7.92 -5.43
C ARG A 232 6.13 8.90 -6.57
N ALA A 233 7.38 9.19 -6.93
CA ALA A 233 7.70 10.12 -8.02
C ALA A 233 7.20 9.59 -9.37
N PHE A 234 7.31 8.28 -9.59
CA PHE A 234 6.76 7.60 -10.75
C PHE A 234 5.24 7.74 -10.85
N LEU A 235 4.51 7.47 -9.75
CA LEU A 235 3.06 7.67 -9.69
C LEU A 235 2.65 9.13 -9.91
N GLU A 236 3.36 10.06 -9.27
CA GLU A 236 3.07 11.50 -9.36
C GLU A 236 3.26 12.03 -10.78
N TYR A 237 4.34 11.63 -11.46
CA TYR A 237 4.63 12.04 -12.83
C TYR A 237 3.58 11.53 -13.81
N LEU A 238 3.10 10.29 -13.62
CA LEU A 238 2.09 9.67 -14.48
C LEU A 238 0.64 10.09 -14.14
N ASP A 239 0.46 11.01 -13.17
CA ASP A 239 -0.83 11.38 -12.58
C ASP A 239 -1.68 10.13 -12.25
N ALA A 240 -1.01 9.09 -11.77
CA ALA A 240 -1.59 7.76 -11.63
C ALA A 240 -2.55 7.72 -10.44
N ASP A 241 -3.74 7.16 -10.66
CA ASP A 241 -4.72 6.89 -9.61
C ASP A 241 -4.78 5.39 -9.26
N CYS A 242 -5.77 4.96 -8.48
CA CYS A 242 -5.95 3.53 -8.16
C CYS A 242 -6.33 2.65 -9.35
N LYS A 243 -6.74 3.24 -10.48
CA LYS A 243 -7.16 2.53 -11.68
C LYS A 243 -5.96 2.27 -12.58
N THR A 244 -4.98 3.18 -12.62
CA THR A 244 -3.77 3.01 -13.41
C THR A 244 -3.10 1.68 -13.02
N PRO A 245 -2.92 0.74 -13.96
CA PRO A 245 -2.32 -0.56 -13.67
C PRO A 245 -0.81 -0.41 -13.58
N ILE A 246 -0.40 0.04 -12.41
CA ILE A 246 0.93 0.51 -12.11
C ILE A 246 1.49 -0.21 -10.89
N ALA A 247 2.79 -0.48 -10.92
CA ALA A 247 3.50 -1.09 -9.80
C ALA A 247 4.89 -0.47 -9.70
N ALA A 248 5.42 -0.38 -8.49
CA ALA A 248 6.82 -0.09 -8.27
C ALA A 248 7.28 -0.69 -6.95
N TYR A 249 8.44 -1.34 -6.98
CA TYR A 249 9.02 -1.97 -5.82
C TYR A 249 10.52 -1.67 -5.75
N SER A 250 10.92 -1.03 -4.65
CA SER A 250 12.31 -0.64 -4.42
C SER A 250 12.95 -1.50 -3.33
N THR A 251 14.21 -1.85 -3.50
CA THR A 251 15.06 -2.54 -2.51
C THR A 251 16.45 -1.95 -2.49
N TYR A 252 17.13 -2.04 -1.35
CA TYR A 252 18.58 -1.80 -1.34
C TYR A 252 19.30 -3.00 -1.94
N VAL A 253 20.26 -2.73 -2.81
CA VAL A 253 21.22 -3.69 -3.35
C VAL A 253 22.63 -3.14 -3.18
N TYR A 254 23.62 -4.01 -3.16
CA TYR A 254 25.02 -3.58 -3.23
C TYR A 254 25.36 -3.18 -4.65
N SER A 255 26.09 -2.08 -4.81
CA SER A 255 26.58 -1.69 -6.13
C SER A 255 27.54 -2.75 -6.68
N ASN A 256 27.38 -3.09 -7.96
CA ASN A 256 28.35 -3.91 -8.69
C ASN A 256 29.57 -3.09 -9.12
N ASP A 257 29.51 -1.76 -9.00
CA ASP A 257 30.64 -0.87 -9.23
C ASP A 257 31.55 -0.89 -8.00
N LEU A 258 32.74 -1.47 -8.15
CA LEU A 258 33.76 -1.55 -7.09
C LEU A 258 34.23 -0.18 -6.58
N SER A 259 33.97 0.90 -7.32
CA SER A 259 34.25 2.28 -6.89
C SER A 259 33.17 2.86 -5.95
N ILE A 260 31.96 2.28 -5.96
CA ILE A 260 30.83 2.67 -5.11
C ILE A 260 30.64 1.58 -4.07
N ARG A 261 31.16 1.78 -2.85
CA ARG A 261 31.04 0.81 -1.74
C ARG A 261 29.71 0.87 -0.99
N ASP A 262 28.76 1.65 -1.50
CA ASP A 262 27.53 1.98 -0.80
C ASP A 262 26.32 1.16 -1.27
N LYS A 263 25.33 1.05 -0.39
CA LYS A 263 24.01 0.50 -0.72
C LYS A 263 23.31 1.47 -1.67
N VAL A 264 22.87 0.98 -2.83
CA VAL A 264 22.07 1.74 -3.80
C VAL A 264 20.63 1.22 -3.82
N ILE A 265 19.69 2.04 -4.27
CA ILE A 265 18.29 1.66 -4.42
C ILE A 265 18.08 1.12 -5.82
N HIS A 266 17.70 -0.16 -5.93
CA HIS A 266 17.16 -0.74 -7.14
C HIS A 266 15.64 -0.67 -7.11
N THR A 267 15.01 -0.15 -8.17
CA THR A 267 13.56 -0.08 -8.29
C THR A 267 13.10 -0.73 -9.58
N GLU A 268 12.20 -1.70 -9.45
CA GLU A 268 11.45 -2.27 -10.56
C GLU A 268 10.12 -1.54 -10.71
N PHE A 269 9.75 -1.22 -11.95
CA PHE A 269 8.52 -0.51 -12.32
C PHE A 269 7.72 -1.34 -13.31
N MET A 270 6.39 -1.21 -13.24
CA MET A 270 5.46 -1.75 -14.22
C MET A 270 4.44 -0.68 -14.58
N LEU A 271 4.15 -0.55 -15.88
CA LEU A 271 3.05 0.22 -16.43
C LEU A 271 2.31 -0.62 -17.47
N ALA A 272 0.99 -0.61 -17.44
CA ALA A 272 0.18 -1.31 -18.44
C ALA A 272 -0.96 -0.45 -18.98
N ASN A 273 -1.54 -0.87 -20.10
CA ASN A 273 -2.85 -0.39 -20.53
C ASN A 273 -3.94 -1.06 -19.69
N PHE A 274 -5.10 -0.41 -19.55
CA PHE A 274 -6.23 -0.92 -18.76
C PHE A 274 -6.74 -2.30 -19.18
N ASP A 275 -6.63 -2.63 -20.47
CA ASP A 275 -7.02 -3.92 -21.04
C ASP A 275 -5.91 -4.99 -20.94
N GLY A 276 -4.71 -4.62 -20.47
CA GLY A 276 -3.56 -5.51 -20.39
C GLY A 276 -2.89 -5.82 -21.73
N SER A 277 -3.30 -5.19 -22.83
CA SER A 277 -2.75 -5.43 -24.19
C SER A 277 -1.25 -5.10 -24.30
N LYS A 278 -0.81 -4.08 -23.56
CA LYS A 278 0.59 -3.68 -23.42
C LYS A 278 0.95 -3.62 -21.95
N ILE A 279 2.05 -4.27 -21.59
CA ILE A 279 2.64 -4.24 -20.24
C ILE A 279 4.13 -3.99 -20.42
N VAL A 280 4.62 -2.88 -19.87
CA VAL A 280 6.01 -2.47 -19.88
C VAL A 280 6.58 -2.66 -18.49
N PHE A 281 7.74 -3.31 -18.41
CA PHE A 281 8.56 -3.37 -17.21
C PHE A 281 9.83 -2.57 -17.45
N HIS A 282 10.29 -1.89 -16.41
CA HIS A 282 11.53 -1.11 -16.44
C HIS A 282 12.20 -1.18 -15.07
N SER A 283 13.51 -1.00 -15.03
CA SER A 283 14.23 -0.93 -13.77
C SER A 283 15.24 0.22 -13.78
N GLU A 284 15.39 0.88 -12.64
CA GLU A 284 16.42 1.88 -12.42
C GLU A 284 17.19 1.56 -11.14
N THR A 285 18.48 1.90 -11.12
CA THR A 285 19.31 1.89 -9.92
C THR A 285 19.80 3.31 -9.66
N SER A 286 19.69 3.76 -8.41
CA SER A 286 20.06 5.12 -8.03
C SER A 286 20.50 5.21 -6.57
N ASP A 287 21.30 6.22 -6.24
CA ASP A 287 21.53 6.60 -4.86
C ASP A 287 20.23 7.08 -4.19
N SER A 288 20.18 7.05 -2.86
CA SER A 288 18.98 7.44 -2.12
C SER A 288 18.58 8.92 -2.29
N LYS A 289 19.56 9.78 -2.61
CA LYS A 289 19.36 11.20 -2.94
C LYS A 289 18.68 11.39 -4.29
N ASP A 290 18.95 10.49 -5.25
CA ASP A 290 18.44 10.56 -6.61
C ASP A 290 17.23 9.65 -6.88
N ALA A 291 16.76 8.90 -5.87
CA ALA A 291 15.61 8.01 -5.98
C ALA A 291 14.35 8.70 -6.56
N LYS A 292 14.12 9.98 -6.26
CA LYS A 292 13.00 10.72 -6.86
C LYS A 292 13.19 10.89 -8.38
N ASN A 293 14.40 11.25 -8.80
CA ASN A 293 14.73 11.46 -10.21
C ASN A 293 14.66 10.16 -11.01
N SER A 294 15.08 9.03 -10.42
CA SER A 294 14.99 7.72 -11.07
C SER A 294 13.53 7.31 -11.34
N GLY A 295 12.61 7.58 -10.40
CA GLY A 295 11.17 7.39 -10.63
C GLY A 295 10.61 8.21 -11.79
N ILE A 296 11.01 9.49 -11.89
CA ILE A 296 10.60 10.37 -13.01
C ILE A 296 11.19 9.89 -14.35
N LYS A 297 12.46 9.49 -14.34
CA LYS A 297 13.15 8.93 -15.52
C LYS A 297 12.46 7.67 -16.01
N ALA A 298 12.13 6.74 -15.11
CA ALA A 298 11.38 5.54 -15.45
C ALA A 298 10.03 5.87 -16.09
N ALA A 299 9.28 6.83 -15.54
CA ALA A 299 8.01 7.26 -16.10
C ALA A 299 8.14 7.76 -17.55
N LYS A 300 9.14 8.60 -17.81
CA LYS A 300 9.42 9.12 -19.17
C LYS A 300 9.77 8.02 -20.18
N ASN A 301 10.48 6.98 -19.75
CA ASN A 301 10.91 5.89 -20.62
C ASN A 301 9.80 4.88 -20.93
N MET A 302 8.73 4.85 -20.11
CA MET A 302 7.67 3.83 -20.20
C MET A 302 6.40 4.30 -20.91
N ILE A 303 6.25 5.60 -21.16
CA ILE A 303 5.18 6.20 -21.99
C ILE A 303 5.55 6.03 -23.46
#